data_AF-A0A6G6WGD3-F1
#
_entry.id   AF-A0A6G6WGD3-F1
#
_cell.length_a   1.000
_cell.length_b   1.000
_cell.length_c   1.000
_cell.angle_alpha   90.00
_cell.angle_beta   90.00
_cell.angle_gamma   90.00
#
_symmetry.space_group_name_H-M   'P 1'
#
loop_
_entity.id
_entity.type
_entity.pdbx_description
1 polymer ?
#
loop_
_entity_poly.entity_id
_entity_poly.type
_entity_poly.pdbx_seq_one_letter_code
_entity_poly.pdbx_strand_id
1 'polypeptide(L)'
;MSIKSPIEAMYVAGKQDIPAEAELVSGIANRLYDHLQSLDVQAARAGDPAIMRSMLSIGGQVYDVMRGTVVSLDHCASSIIKTADDFVATDEDAASDYQHLGTGLKTLDVPTHQVPPALPDPSQPGAVDPNQPTRMGQGDFQPHDPVVIGSTPDPVDPDTDHDQRDQTEQQDQQQTPVVPPVVER
;
A
#
# COMPACT_ATOMS: atom_id res chain seq x y z
N MET A 1 3.99 -29.79 -8.45
CA MET A 1 3.71 -28.64 -7.58
C MET A 1 2.47 -27.96 -8.11
N SER A 2 1.35 -28.08 -7.40
CA SER A 2 0.12 -27.37 -7.77
C SER A 2 0.32 -25.90 -7.36
N ILE A 3 0.27 -24.99 -8.34
CA ILE A 3 0.34 -23.55 -8.11
C ILE A 3 -1.01 -23.17 -7.50
N LYS A 4 -1.08 -23.08 -6.17
CA LYS A 4 -2.25 -22.58 -5.46
C LYS A 4 -2.47 -21.12 -5.88
N SER A 5 -3.73 -20.75 -6.07
CA SER A 5 -4.08 -19.33 -6.23
C SER A 5 -3.59 -18.55 -4.98
N PRO A 6 -3.05 -17.33 -5.13
CA PRO A 6 -2.66 -16.49 -3.99
C PRO A 6 -3.78 -16.35 -2.94
N ILE A 7 -5.04 -16.29 -3.38
CA ILE A 7 -6.22 -16.20 -2.51
C ILE A 7 -6.42 -17.50 -1.71
N GLU A 8 -6.24 -18.66 -2.34
CA GLU A 8 -6.30 -19.95 -1.63
C GLU A 8 -5.19 -20.08 -0.59
N ALA A 9 -4.00 -19.56 -0.88
CA ALA A 9 -2.90 -19.53 0.08
C ALA A 9 -3.25 -18.65 1.30
N MET A 10 -3.90 -17.51 1.09
CA MET A 10 -4.38 -16.63 2.19
C MET A 10 -5.43 -17.33 3.07
N TYR A 11 -6.39 -18.05 2.46
CA TYR A 11 -7.36 -18.82 3.25
C TYR A 11 -6.72 -19.97 4.04
N VAL A 12 -5.74 -20.66 3.47
CA VAL A 12 -5.00 -21.72 4.18
C VAL A 12 -4.23 -21.11 5.35
N ALA A 13 -3.53 -19.98 5.12
CA ALA A 13 -2.81 -19.29 6.17
C ALA A 13 -3.73 -18.84 7.32
N GLY A 14 -4.87 -18.21 6.99
CA GLY A 14 -5.83 -17.73 8.00
C GLY A 14 -6.59 -18.83 8.74
N LYS A 15 -6.91 -19.95 8.09
CA LYS A 15 -7.74 -21.03 8.69
C LYS A 15 -6.95 -22.17 9.32
N GLN A 16 -5.69 -22.38 8.91
CA GLN A 16 -4.90 -23.53 9.33
C GLN A 16 -3.57 -23.11 9.94
N ASP A 17 -2.75 -22.35 9.22
CA ASP A 17 -1.35 -22.13 9.63
C ASP A 17 -1.25 -21.22 10.86
N ILE A 18 -1.98 -20.09 10.87
CA ILE A 18 -1.97 -19.15 12.00
C ILE A 18 -2.62 -19.73 13.25
N PRO A 19 -3.80 -20.40 13.17
CA PRO A 19 -4.35 -21.11 14.32
C PRO A 19 -3.43 -22.22 14.86
N ALA A 20 -2.75 -22.97 13.98
CA ALA A 20 -1.80 -24.00 14.41
C ALA A 20 -0.61 -23.40 15.19
N GLU A 21 -0.09 -22.25 14.75
CA GLU A 21 0.96 -21.54 15.48
C GLU A 21 0.45 -21.01 16.84
N ALA A 22 -0.79 -20.53 16.90
CA ALA A 22 -1.42 -20.11 18.15
C ALA A 22 -1.58 -21.28 19.15
N GLU A 23 -1.92 -22.48 18.66
CA GLU A 23 -1.94 -23.70 19.47
C GLU A 23 -0.55 -24.07 19.99
N LEU A 24 0.50 -23.92 19.18
CA LEU A 24 1.88 -24.15 19.62
C LEU A 24 2.29 -23.18 20.74
N VAL A 25 1.98 -21.89 20.58
CA VAL A 25 2.23 -20.86 21.61
C VAL A 25 1.49 -21.20 22.90
N SER A 26 0.22 -21.61 22.81
CA SER A 26 -0.56 -22.07 23.97
C SER A 26 0.05 -23.31 24.63
N GLY A 27 0.55 -24.27 23.83
CA GLY A 27 1.27 -25.44 24.34
C GLY A 27 2.55 -25.10 25.10
N ILE A 28 3.33 -24.14 24.60
CA ILE A 28 4.53 -23.62 25.27
C ILE A 28 4.14 -22.91 26.58
N ALA A 29 3.04 -22.16 26.56
CA ALA A 29 2.54 -21.46 27.73
C ALA A 29 2.20 -22.40 28.89
N ASN A 30 1.51 -23.49 28.59
CA ASN A 30 1.16 -24.51 29.58
C ASN A 30 2.42 -25.16 30.19
N ARG A 31 3.42 -25.50 29.36
CA ARG A 31 4.68 -26.08 29.85
C ARG A 31 5.44 -25.12 30.75
N LEU A 32 5.49 -23.83 30.37
CA LEU A 32 6.15 -22.81 31.18
C LEU A 32 5.46 -22.66 32.53
N TYR A 33 4.12 -22.66 32.54
CA TYR A 33 3.33 -22.61 33.77
C TYR A 33 3.64 -23.81 34.68
N ASP A 34 3.70 -25.02 34.14
CA ASP A 34 4.06 -26.22 34.91
C ASP A 34 5.46 -26.11 35.54
N HIS A 35 6.43 -25.54 34.80
CA HIS A 35 7.79 -25.31 35.31
C HIS A 35 7.81 -24.26 36.42
N LEU A 36 7.07 -23.16 36.27
CA LEU A 36 6.93 -22.13 37.30
C LEU A 36 6.29 -22.69 38.57
N GLN A 37 5.27 -23.53 38.43
CA GLN A 37 4.63 -24.20 39.57
C GLN A 37 5.62 -25.14 40.30
N SER A 38 6.43 -25.90 39.56
CA SER A 38 7.49 -26.73 40.15
C SER A 38 8.54 -25.88 40.89
N LEU A 39 8.91 -24.73 40.33
CA LEU A 39 9.84 -23.81 40.96
C LEU A 39 9.25 -23.17 42.22
N ASP A 40 7.96 -22.82 42.22
CA ASP A 40 7.26 -22.28 43.38
C ASP A 40 7.23 -23.29 44.54
N VAL A 41 6.99 -24.57 44.25
CA VAL A 41 7.09 -25.65 45.26
C VAL A 41 8.50 -25.77 45.83
N GLN A 42 9.54 -25.58 45.01
CA GLN A 42 10.93 -25.62 45.47
C GLN A 42 11.28 -24.37 46.30
N ALA A 43 10.81 -23.18 45.89
CA ALA A 43 10.98 -21.94 46.64
C ALA A 43 10.27 -21.98 48.00
N ALA A 44 9.07 -22.57 48.04
CA ALA A 44 8.34 -22.82 49.28
C ALA A 44 9.12 -23.72 50.24
N ARG A 45 9.76 -24.78 49.71
CA ARG A 45 10.63 -25.67 50.49
C ARG A 45 11.92 -24.99 50.96
N ALA A 46 12.46 -24.07 50.16
CA ALA A 46 13.62 -23.27 50.53
C ALA A 46 13.30 -22.19 51.58
N GLY A 47 12.01 -21.88 51.78
CA GLY A 47 11.56 -20.91 52.79
C GLY A 47 11.86 -19.47 52.41
N ASP A 48 12.02 -19.17 51.11
CA ASP A 48 12.29 -17.81 50.61
C ASP A 48 11.01 -17.16 50.02
N PRO A 49 10.36 -16.23 50.75
CA PRO A 49 9.14 -15.58 50.30
C PRO A 49 9.38 -14.57 49.16
N ALA A 50 10.61 -14.05 49.02
CA ALA A 50 10.92 -13.09 47.97
C ALA A 50 10.97 -13.79 46.60
N ILE A 51 11.53 -15.00 46.56
CA ILE A 51 11.54 -15.82 45.34
C ILE A 51 10.11 -16.21 44.92
N MET A 52 9.24 -16.61 45.86
CA MET A 52 7.84 -16.94 45.53
C MET A 52 7.08 -15.76 44.90
N ARG A 53 7.24 -14.55 45.43
CA ARG A 53 6.61 -13.34 44.86
C ARG A 53 7.15 -13.01 43.46
N SER A 54 8.45 -13.12 43.26
CA SER A 54 9.06 -12.91 41.94
C SER A 54 8.56 -13.94 40.94
N MET A 55 8.44 -15.22 41.33
CA MET A 55 7.93 -16.27 40.45
C MET A 55 6.46 -16.06 40.07
N LEU A 56 5.62 -15.64 41.01
CA LEU A 56 4.22 -15.31 40.72
C LEU A 56 4.10 -14.10 39.77
N SER A 57 4.92 -13.07 39.98
CA SER A 57 4.97 -11.89 39.11
C SER A 57 5.42 -12.25 37.69
N ILE A 58 6.49 -13.03 37.56
CA ILE A 58 6.99 -13.50 36.27
C ILE A 58 5.91 -14.35 35.59
N GLY A 59 5.29 -15.29 36.32
CA GLY A 59 4.23 -16.14 35.76
C GLY A 59 3.03 -15.36 35.24
N GLY A 60 2.60 -14.31 35.95
CA GLY A 60 1.57 -13.39 35.49
C GLY A 60 1.96 -12.67 34.21
N GLN A 61 3.18 -12.11 34.16
CA GLN A 61 3.67 -11.42 32.96
C GLN A 61 3.76 -12.35 31.75
N VAL A 62 4.26 -13.58 31.93
CA VAL A 62 4.36 -14.48 30.78
C VAL A 62 2.98 -14.96 30.33
N TYR A 63 2.04 -15.19 31.25
CA TYR A 63 0.66 -15.47 30.89
C TYR A 63 0.03 -14.34 30.07
N ASP A 64 0.19 -13.08 30.50
CA ASP A 64 -0.36 -11.92 29.81
C ASP A 64 0.23 -11.74 28.41
N VAL A 65 1.56 -11.90 28.26
CA VAL A 65 2.22 -11.85 26.96
C VAL A 65 1.73 -12.97 26.04
N MET A 66 1.65 -14.20 26.52
CA MET A 66 1.21 -15.34 25.71
C MET A 66 -0.26 -15.22 25.30
N ARG A 67 -1.12 -14.75 26.22
CA ARG A 67 -2.51 -14.41 25.91
C ARG A 67 -2.60 -13.32 24.85
N GLY A 68 -1.80 -12.26 24.98
CA GLY A 68 -1.72 -11.17 24.01
C GLY A 68 -1.29 -11.66 22.63
N THR A 69 -0.29 -12.55 22.57
CA THR A 69 0.17 -13.18 21.32
C THR A 69 -0.92 -14.00 20.65
N VAL A 70 -1.63 -14.85 21.39
CA VAL A 70 -2.73 -15.67 20.82
C VAL A 70 -3.86 -14.78 20.28
N VAL A 71 -4.24 -13.73 21.00
CA VAL A 71 -5.26 -12.77 20.52
C VAL A 71 -4.77 -12.01 19.28
N SER A 72 -3.50 -11.62 19.24
CA SER A 72 -2.90 -10.97 18.07
C SER A 72 -2.89 -11.89 16.85
N LEU A 73 -2.57 -13.18 17.04
CA LEU A 73 -2.62 -14.19 15.98
C LEU A 73 -4.05 -14.40 15.48
N ASP A 74 -5.04 -14.43 16.37
CA ASP A 74 -6.45 -14.55 15.98
C ASP A 74 -6.93 -13.33 15.15
N HIS A 75 -6.55 -12.12 15.58
CA HIS A 75 -6.81 -10.91 14.79
C HIS A 75 -6.11 -10.93 13.44
N CYS A 76 -4.88 -11.44 13.37
CA CYS A 76 -4.11 -11.60 12.13
C CYS A 76 -4.78 -12.61 11.18
N ALA A 77 -5.21 -13.77 11.70
CA ALA A 77 -5.96 -14.75 10.93
C ALA A 77 -7.25 -14.14 10.36
N SER A 78 -8.00 -13.41 11.19
CA SER A 78 -9.23 -12.74 10.76
C SER A 78 -8.98 -11.68 9.70
N SER A 79 -7.93 -10.86 9.83
CA SER A 79 -7.62 -9.82 8.86
C SER A 79 -7.20 -10.41 7.51
N ILE A 80 -6.38 -11.46 7.50
CA ILE A 80 -5.98 -12.13 6.25
C ILE A 80 -7.18 -12.72 5.52
N ILE A 81 -8.11 -13.35 6.25
CA ILE A 81 -9.35 -13.89 5.66
C ILE A 81 -10.19 -12.76 5.06
N LYS A 82 -10.38 -11.64 5.78
CA LYS A 82 -11.10 -10.48 5.26
C LYS A 82 -10.45 -9.90 4.01
N THR A 83 -9.13 -9.75 4.00
CA THR A 83 -8.42 -9.28 2.80
C THR A 83 -8.62 -10.24 1.63
N ALA A 84 -8.64 -11.55 1.87
CA ALA A 84 -8.95 -12.53 0.83
C ALA A 84 -10.38 -12.37 0.30
N ASP A 85 -11.36 -12.16 1.20
CA ASP A 85 -12.76 -11.89 0.83
C ASP A 85 -12.88 -10.60 -0.01
N ASP A 86 -12.16 -9.53 0.36
CA ASP A 86 -12.14 -8.26 -0.37
C ASP A 86 -11.56 -8.40 -1.79
N PHE A 87 -10.52 -9.22 -1.97
CA PHE A 87 -9.97 -9.52 -3.29
C PHE A 87 -10.98 -10.26 -4.17
N VAL A 88 -11.70 -11.23 -3.61
CA VAL A 88 -12.75 -11.96 -4.34
C VAL A 88 -13.86 -11.01 -4.77
N ALA A 89 -14.34 -10.15 -3.86
CA ALA A 89 -15.39 -9.17 -4.17
C ALA A 89 -14.95 -8.20 -5.29
N THR A 90 -13.71 -7.69 -5.21
CA THR A 90 -13.17 -6.77 -6.23
C THR A 90 -13.06 -7.44 -7.61
N ASP A 91 -12.68 -8.72 -7.66
CA ASP A 91 -12.58 -9.47 -8.92
C ASP A 91 -13.97 -9.75 -9.53
N GLU A 92 -14.97 -10.04 -8.70
CA GLU A 92 -16.37 -10.18 -9.13
C GLU A 92 -16.94 -8.87 -9.69
N ASP A 93 -16.69 -7.75 -9.02
CA ASP A 93 -17.10 -6.42 -9.47
C ASP A 93 -16.44 -6.06 -10.81
N ALA A 94 -15.13 -6.29 -10.95
CA ALA A 94 -14.40 -6.05 -12.19
C ALA A 94 -14.91 -6.94 -13.34
N ALA A 95 -15.24 -8.20 -13.07
CA ALA A 95 -15.81 -9.11 -14.07
C ALA A 95 -17.20 -8.65 -14.53
N SER A 96 -18.04 -8.17 -13.61
CA SER A 96 -19.35 -7.58 -13.90
C SER A 96 -19.22 -6.33 -14.76
N ASP A 97 -18.35 -5.40 -14.39
CA ASP A 97 -18.08 -4.17 -15.13
C ASP A 97 -17.56 -4.46 -16.54
N TYR A 98 -16.69 -5.45 -16.69
CA TYR A 98 -16.21 -5.89 -17.99
C TYR A 98 -17.33 -6.45 -18.88
N GLN A 99 -18.27 -7.22 -18.30
CA GLN A 99 -19.44 -7.72 -19.03
C GLN A 99 -20.38 -6.59 -19.44
N HIS A 100 -20.60 -5.60 -18.57
CA HIS A 100 -21.39 -4.41 -18.86
C HIS A 100 -20.78 -3.55 -19.97
N LEU A 101 -19.47 -3.30 -19.92
CA LEU A 101 -18.75 -2.59 -20.98
C LEU A 101 -18.75 -3.39 -22.29
N GLY A 102 -18.47 -4.69 -22.23
CA GLY A 102 -18.41 -5.57 -23.40
C GLY A 102 -19.76 -5.72 -24.11
N THR A 103 -20.88 -5.59 -23.39
CA THR A 103 -22.22 -5.53 -23.99
C THR A 103 -22.54 -4.13 -24.50
N GLY A 104 -22.26 -3.07 -23.72
CA GLY A 104 -22.48 -1.67 -24.12
C GLY A 104 -21.70 -1.25 -25.37
N LEU A 105 -20.43 -1.66 -25.49
CA LEU A 105 -19.57 -1.39 -26.65
C LEU A 105 -20.02 -2.13 -27.92
N LYS A 106 -20.59 -3.33 -27.79
CA LYS A 106 -21.14 -4.07 -28.94
C LYS A 106 -22.46 -3.49 -29.44
N THR A 107 -23.17 -2.77 -28.59
CA THR A 107 -24.44 -2.12 -28.92
C THR A 107 -24.29 -0.64 -29.28
N LEU A 108 -23.12 -0.04 -29.08
CA LEU A 108 -22.85 1.33 -29.49
C LEU A 108 -22.69 1.37 -31.02
N ASP A 109 -23.56 2.12 -31.69
CA ASP A 109 -23.39 2.43 -33.10
C ASP A 109 -22.08 3.23 -33.23
N VAL A 110 -21.11 2.72 -33.99
CA VAL A 110 -19.79 3.34 -34.09
C VAL A 110 -20.00 4.73 -34.70
N PRO A 111 -19.70 5.84 -33.97
CA PRO A 111 -19.84 7.15 -34.56
C PRO A 111 -18.88 7.21 -35.74
N THR A 112 -19.41 7.27 -36.95
CA THR A 112 -18.62 7.54 -38.15
C THR A 112 -17.98 8.91 -37.93
N HIS A 113 -16.72 8.92 -37.48
CA HIS A 113 -15.95 10.14 -37.44
C HIS A 113 -15.88 10.63 -38.88
N GLN A 114 -16.59 11.73 -39.17
CA GLN A 114 -16.32 12.53 -40.34
C GLN A 114 -14.90 13.03 -40.16
N VAL A 115 -13.95 12.35 -40.81
CA VAL A 115 -12.57 12.80 -40.89
C VAL A 115 -12.63 14.24 -41.40
N PRO A 116 -12.13 15.23 -40.64
CA PRO A 116 -12.06 16.59 -41.14
C PRO A 116 -11.30 16.57 -42.47
N PRO A 117 -11.75 17.32 -43.49
CA PRO A 117 -11.03 17.37 -44.76
C PRO A 117 -9.56 17.74 -44.48
N ALA A 118 -8.66 17.09 -45.21
CA ALA A 118 -7.22 17.28 -45.05
C ALA A 118 -6.88 18.78 -44.99
N LEU A 119 -6.04 19.16 -44.02
CA LEU A 119 -5.52 20.51 -43.89
C LEU A 119 -4.98 20.98 -45.26
N PRO A 120 -5.32 22.20 -45.71
CA PRO A 120 -4.77 22.75 -46.94
C PRO A 120 -3.23 22.71 -46.89
N ASP A 121 -2.62 22.33 -48.00
CA ASP A 121 -1.17 22.25 -48.14
C ASP A 121 -0.51 23.59 -47.75
N PRO A 122 0.34 23.62 -46.70
CA PRO A 122 0.99 24.84 -46.22
C PRO A 122 2.00 25.44 -47.21
N SER A 123 2.29 24.76 -48.32
CA SER A 123 3.19 25.25 -49.36
C SER A 123 2.52 26.10 -50.45
N GLN A 124 1.19 26.29 -50.40
CA GLN A 124 0.50 27.17 -51.34
C GLN A 124 0.61 28.67 -50.92
N PRO A 125 1.00 29.58 -51.83
CA PRO A 125 1.02 31.01 -51.56
C PRO A 125 -0.42 31.52 -51.42
N GLY A 126 -0.87 31.76 -50.18
CA GLY A 126 -2.23 32.23 -49.90
C GLY A 126 -2.81 31.80 -48.55
N ALA A 127 -2.11 30.99 -47.75
CA ALA A 127 -2.52 30.68 -46.37
C ALA A 127 -2.38 31.92 -45.47
N VAL A 128 -3.38 32.79 -45.50
CA VAL A 128 -3.56 33.88 -44.55
C VAL A 128 -4.51 33.42 -43.45
N ASP A 129 -4.07 33.58 -42.21
CA ASP A 129 -4.89 33.37 -41.02
C ASP A 129 -6.05 34.39 -41.01
N PRO A 130 -7.32 33.95 -41.05
CA PRO A 130 -8.47 34.86 -41.02
C PRO A 130 -8.61 35.64 -39.70
N ASN A 131 -7.80 35.32 -38.67
CA ASN A 131 -7.78 36.04 -37.39
C ASN A 131 -6.64 37.08 -37.29
N GLN A 132 -5.87 37.35 -38.35
CA GLN A 132 -4.96 38.49 -38.34
C GLN A 132 -5.73 39.81 -38.54
N PRO A 133 -5.71 40.74 -37.57
CA PRO A 133 -6.26 42.06 -37.79
C PRO A 133 -5.39 42.81 -38.81
N THR A 134 -5.96 43.11 -39.96
CA THR A 134 -5.37 43.96 -41.01
C THR A 134 -5.10 45.35 -40.43
N ARG A 135 -3.85 45.62 -40.05
CA ARG A 135 -3.43 46.95 -39.57
C ARG A 135 -3.28 47.90 -40.76
N MET A 136 -4.38 48.56 -41.14
CA MET A 136 -4.33 49.81 -41.89
C MET A 136 -4.13 50.98 -40.92
N GLY A 137 -3.08 51.77 -41.11
CA GLY A 137 -2.99 53.14 -40.57
C GLY A 137 -1.72 53.47 -39.79
N GLN A 138 -0.91 54.34 -40.40
CA GLN A 138 0.03 55.34 -39.83
C GLN A 138 0.33 55.31 -38.32
N GLY A 139 1.63 55.26 -37.98
CA GLY A 139 2.16 55.71 -36.69
C GLY A 139 3.32 54.84 -36.19
N ASP A 140 4.53 55.39 -36.32
CA ASP A 140 5.81 55.08 -35.66
C ASP A 140 6.20 53.62 -35.35
N PHE A 141 7.30 53.20 -35.98
CA PHE A 141 8.00 51.95 -35.71
C PHE A 141 8.72 52.02 -34.36
N GLN A 142 8.25 51.24 -33.38
CA GLN A 142 9.15 50.61 -32.40
C GLN A 142 9.23 49.12 -32.73
N PRO A 143 10.45 48.57 -32.92
CA PRO A 143 10.61 47.13 -33.09
C PRO A 143 10.38 46.47 -31.73
N HIS A 144 9.19 45.91 -31.52
CA HIS A 144 9.03 44.91 -30.47
C HIS A 144 9.51 43.58 -31.03
N ASP A 145 10.59 43.07 -30.43
CA ASP A 145 11.15 41.76 -30.70
C ASP A 145 10.06 40.68 -30.72
N PRO A 146 10.18 39.64 -31.57
CA PRO A 146 9.26 38.53 -31.55
C PRO A 146 9.38 37.83 -30.19
N VAL A 147 8.31 37.84 -29.40
CA VAL A 147 8.20 37.01 -28.20
C VAL A 147 8.13 35.56 -28.68
N VAL A 148 9.27 34.89 -28.68
CA VAL A 148 9.38 33.45 -28.85
C VAL A 148 8.77 32.83 -27.60
N ILE A 149 7.51 32.42 -27.69
CA ILE A 149 6.91 31.55 -26.67
C ILE A 149 7.58 30.18 -26.87
N GLY A 150 8.64 29.94 -26.10
CA GLY A 150 9.31 28.64 -26.08
C GLY A 150 8.33 27.56 -25.64
N SER A 151 8.34 26.42 -26.33
CA SER A 151 7.62 25.22 -25.88
C SER A 151 8.00 24.90 -24.44
N THR A 152 7.01 24.54 -23.62
CA THR A 152 7.27 23.97 -22.30
C THR A 152 8.22 22.78 -22.45
N PRO A 153 9.21 22.61 -21.55
CA PRO A 153 10.12 21.47 -21.59
C PRO A 153 9.31 20.16 -21.61
N ASP A 154 9.77 19.20 -22.41
CA ASP A 154 9.21 17.85 -22.38
C ASP A 154 9.31 17.26 -20.97
N PRO A 155 8.32 16.45 -20.54
CA PRO A 155 8.39 15.77 -19.25
C PRO A 155 9.64 14.88 -19.19
N VAL A 156 10.27 14.86 -18.03
CA VAL A 156 11.48 14.06 -17.77
C VAL A 156 11.17 12.57 -17.90
N ASP A 157 12.09 11.82 -18.53
CA ASP A 157 12.00 10.37 -18.73
C ASP A 157 11.85 9.65 -17.36
N PRO A 158 10.99 8.62 -17.22
CA PRO A 158 10.69 7.97 -15.94
C PRO A 158 11.93 7.40 -15.23
N ASP A 159 12.95 7.02 -15.99
CA ASP A 159 14.20 6.49 -15.46
C ASP A 159 14.98 7.52 -14.63
N THR A 160 14.82 8.82 -14.93
CA THR A 160 15.47 9.91 -14.19
C THR A 160 14.79 10.22 -12.86
N ASP A 161 13.51 9.87 -12.74
CA ASP A 161 12.67 10.10 -11.55
C ASP A 161 12.84 8.99 -10.50
N HIS A 162 13.35 7.81 -10.90
CA HIS A 162 13.66 6.70 -10.02
C HIS A 162 14.80 7.01 -9.04
N ASP A 163 15.91 7.55 -9.54
CA ASP A 163 17.11 7.82 -8.72
C ASP A 163 16.88 8.90 -7.64
N GLN A 164 16.00 9.87 -7.90
CA GLN A 164 15.64 10.90 -6.91
C GLN A 164 14.69 10.35 -5.84
N ARG A 165 13.78 9.44 -6.24
CA ARG A 165 12.83 8.82 -5.32
C ARG A 165 13.55 7.91 -4.32
N ASP A 166 14.48 7.09 -4.80
CA ASP A 166 15.26 6.18 -3.97
C ASP A 166 16.19 6.92 -2.99
N GLN A 167 16.75 8.06 -3.40
CA GLN A 167 17.57 8.91 -2.51
C GLN A 167 16.73 9.59 -1.41
N THR A 168 15.49 9.96 -1.72
CA THR A 168 14.59 10.61 -0.76
C THR A 168 14.09 9.60 0.28
N GLU A 169 13.75 8.37 -0.14
CA GLU A 169 13.36 7.29 0.77
C GLU A 169 14.49 6.85 1.72
N GLN A 170 15.74 6.93 1.28
CA GLN A 170 16.90 6.64 2.14
C GLN A 170 17.16 7.73 3.18
N GLN A 171 16.84 9.00 2.89
CA GLN A 171 16.98 10.09 3.86
C GLN A 171 15.89 10.05 4.94
N ASP A 172 14.64 9.72 4.57
CA ASP A 172 13.54 9.63 5.53
C ASP A 172 13.71 8.46 6.52
N GLN A 173 14.33 7.36 6.09
CA GLN A 173 14.65 6.24 6.99
C GLN A 173 15.75 6.58 8.01
N GLN A 174 16.63 7.54 7.73
CA GLN A 174 17.68 7.99 8.67
C GLN A 174 17.22 9.06 9.65
N GLN A 175 16.04 9.66 9.46
CA GLN A 175 15.53 10.75 10.31
C GLN A 175 14.33 10.36 11.18
N THR A 176 14.14 9.07 11.50
CA THR A 176 13.17 8.72 12.55
C THR A 176 13.64 9.32 13.88
N PRO A 177 12.86 10.22 14.52
CA PRO A 177 13.26 10.81 15.79
C PRO A 177 13.27 9.71 16.86
N VAL A 178 14.43 9.53 17.49
CA VAL A 178 14.57 8.70 18.69
C VAL A 178 13.63 9.26 19.75
N VAL A 179 12.57 8.53 20.08
CA VAL A 179 11.66 8.86 21.19
C VAL A 179 12.51 8.80 22.47
N PRO A 180 12.69 9.91 23.22
CA PRO A 180 13.42 9.86 24.48
C PRO A 180 12.63 9.06 25.52
N PRO A 181 13.29 8.30 26.40
CA PRO A 181 12.59 7.52 27.42
C PRO A 181 11.83 8.45 28.37
N VAL A 182 10.57 8.14 28.61
CA VAL A 182 9.73 8.80 29.60
C VAL A 182 10.36 8.57 30.98
N VAL A 183 10.90 9.65 31.58
CA VAL A 183 11.32 9.64 32.98
C VAL A 183 10.06 9.74 33.82
N GLU A 184 9.56 8.61 34.30
CA GLU A 184 8.54 8.58 35.36
C GLU A 184 9.15 9.17 36.65
N ARG A 185 8.43 10.15 37.23
CA ARG A 185 8.68 10.69 38.57
C ARG A 185 7.67 10.12 39.54
#